data_AF-A0AA87AYU9-F1
#
_entry.id   AF-A0AA87AYU9-F1
#
_cell.length_a   1.000
_cell.length_b   1.000
_cell.length_c   1.000
_cell.angle_alpha   90.00
_cell.angle_beta   90.00
_cell.angle_gamma   90.00
#
_symmetry.space_group_name_H-M   'P 1'
#
loop_
_entity.id
_entity.type
_entity.pdbx_description
1 polymer ?
#
loop_
_entity_poly.entity_id
_entity_poly.type
_entity_poly.pdbx_seq_one_letter_code
_entity_poly.pdbx_strand_id
1 'polypeptide(L)'
;MFNREENIKDEIILMTLSEIVPKDHFLKKVAEAIDFKFIYDLTEKYYSLTSGRNSLDPVVLFKLVFLKDFYGIKSMRETIIKNRNRCCI
;
A
#
# COMPACT_ATOMS: atom_id res chain seq x y z
N MET A 1 -0.44 13.64 -11.95
CA MET A 1 -1.74 13.93 -11.31
C MET A 1 -1.84 13.22 -9.98
N PHE A 2 -2.09 13.96 -8.91
CA PHE A 2 -2.41 13.43 -7.58
C PHE A 2 -3.90 13.08 -7.55
N ASN A 3 -4.21 11.82 -7.81
CA ASN A 3 -5.58 11.34 -7.76
C ASN A 3 -5.71 10.45 -6.53
N ARG A 4 -6.66 10.76 -5.64
CA ARG A 4 -7.01 9.88 -4.52
C ARG A 4 -7.96 8.82 -5.06
N GLU A 5 -7.47 7.62 -5.27
CA GLU A 5 -8.33 6.50 -5.62
C GLU A 5 -9.01 5.99 -4.35
N GLU A 6 -10.30 6.26 -4.20
CA GLU A 6 -11.14 5.54 -3.24
C GLU A 6 -11.26 4.10 -3.73
N ASN A 7 -10.55 3.19 -3.08
CA ASN A 7 -10.62 1.76 -3.38
C ASN A 7 -11.98 1.21 -2.91
N ILE A 8 -13.03 1.43 -3.71
CA ILE A 8 -14.33 0.78 -3.55
C ILE A 8 -14.41 -0.32 -4.60
N LYS A 9 -13.78 -1.46 -4.33
CA LYS A 9 -13.96 -2.68 -5.14
C LYS A 9 -13.98 -3.91 -4.24
N ASP A 10 -15.01 -4.00 -3.42
CA ASP A 10 -15.52 -5.29 -3.00
C ASP A 10 -16.66 -5.63 -3.97
N GLU A 11 -16.33 -6.29 -5.09
CA GLU A 11 -17.33 -7.04 -5.87
C GLU A 11 -17.99 -8.09 -4.94
N ILE A 12 -19.08 -8.71 -5.37
CA ILE A 12 -19.78 -9.74 -4.56
C ILE A 12 -18.86 -10.96 -4.42
N ILE A 13 -17.98 -10.94 -3.42
CA ILE A 13 -17.03 -11.99 -3.10
C ILE A 13 -17.56 -12.71 -1.86
N LEU A 14 -17.68 -14.03 -1.93
CA LEU A 14 -18.14 -14.90 -0.81
C LEU A 14 -17.28 -14.75 0.46
N MET A 15 -16.06 -14.22 0.33
CA MET A 15 -15.09 -13.98 1.40
C MET A 15 -14.13 -12.85 0.99
N THR A 16 -13.98 -11.81 1.80
CA THR A 16 -13.10 -10.67 1.44
C THR A 16 -11.61 -11.04 1.53
N LEU A 17 -10.73 -10.30 0.85
CA LEU A 17 -9.27 -10.50 0.96
C LEU A 17 -8.81 -10.43 2.44
N SER A 18 -9.45 -9.56 3.21
CA SER A 18 -9.24 -9.40 4.64
C SER A 18 -9.56 -10.66 5.44
N GLU A 19 -10.47 -11.51 4.98
CA GLU A 19 -10.86 -12.74 5.68
C GLU A 19 -9.92 -13.92 5.34
N ILE A 20 -9.34 -13.93 4.14
CA ILE A 20 -8.40 -14.98 3.68
C ILE A 20 -7.04 -14.86 4.40
N VAL A 21 -6.60 -13.65 4.72
CA VAL A 21 -5.33 -13.44 5.41
C VAL A 21 -5.46 -13.82 6.89
N PRO A 22 -4.55 -14.62 7.48
CA PRO A 22 -4.59 -14.98 8.89
C PRO A 22 -4.73 -13.76 9.81
N LYS A 23 -5.58 -13.84 10.84
CA LYS A 23 -5.80 -12.72 11.78
C LYS A 23 -4.52 -12.31 12.51
N ASP A 24 -3.64 -13.27 12.80
CA ASP A 24 -2.36 -13.02 13.48
C ASP A 24 -1.23 -12.56 12.54
N HIS A 25 -1.54 -12.22 11.28
CA HIS A 25 -0.52 -11.78 10.33
C HIS A 25 0.07 -10.43 10.76
N PHE A 26 1.41 -10.34 10.80
CA PHE A 26 2.13 -9.14 11.23
C PHE A 26 1.66 -7.86 10.53
N LEU A 27 1.49 -7.89 9.19
CA LEU A 27 1.06 -6.70 8.44
C LEU A 27 -0.37 -6.24 8.77
N LYS A 28 -1.25 -7.10 9.28
CA LYS A 28 -2.57 -6.66 9.79
C LYS A 28 -2.41 -5.79 11.01
N LYS A 29 -1.59 -6.25 11.97
CA LYS A 29 -1.29 -5.49 13.19
C LYS A 29 -0.68 -4.13 12.87
N VAL A 30 0.20 -4.08 11.86
CA VAL A 30 0.79 -2.82 11.39
C VAL A 30 -0.28 -1.91 10.75
N ALA A 31 -1.13 -2.45 9.89
CA ALA A 31 -2.20 -1.68 9.25
C ALA A 31 -3.24 -1.15 10.25
N GLU A 32 -3.51 -1.88 11.33
CA GLU A 32 -4.37 -1.44 12.44
C GLU A 32 -3.68 -0.41 13.34
N ALA A 33 -2.36 -0.49 13.49
CA ALA A 33 -1.60 0.40 14.37
C ALA A 33 -1.22 1.75 13.73
N ILE A 34 -1.19 1.83 12.40
CA ILE A 34 -0.71 3.00 11.67
C ILE A 34 -1.78 3.49 10.69
N ASP A 35 -2.30 4.70 10.92
CA ASP A 35 -3.06 5.41 9.90
C ASP A 35 -2.10 6.00 8.86
N PHE A 36 -2.14 5.52 7.62
CA PHE A 36 -1.24 5.99 6.55
C PHE A 36 -1.68 7.31 5.90
N LYS A 37 -2.83 7.89 6.28
CA LYS A 37 -3.35 9.12 5.67
C LYS A 37 -2.40 10.31 5.80
N PHE A 38 -1.57 10.38 6.85
CA PHE A 38 -0.60 11.46 7.05
C PHE A 38 0.39 11.61 5.87
N ILE A 39 0.61 10.55 5.10
CA ILE A 39 1.51 10.58 3.94
C ILE A 39 0.98 11.53 2.87
N TYR A 40 -0.34 11.62 2.68
CA TYR A 40 -0.92 12.54 1.71
C TYR A 40 -0.58 13.99 2.10
N ASP A 41 -0.74 14.36 3.37
CA ASP A 41 -0.43 15.71 3.86
C ASP A 41 1.06 16.06 3.69
N LEU A 42 1.96 15.09 3.88
CA LEU A 42 3.40 15.29 3.69
C LEU A 42 3.81 15.40 2.22
N THR A 43 3.10 14.71 1.33
CA THR A 43 3.50 14.55 -0.07
C THR A 43 2.80 15.51 -1.03
N GLU A 44 1.67 16.09 -0.65
CA GLU A 44 0.82 16.93 -1.50
C GLU A 44 1.61 17.97 -2.30
N LYS A 45 2.49 18.73 -1.62
CA LYS A 45 3.29 19.80 -2.25
C LYS A 45 4.29 19.32 -3.32
N TYR A 46 4.62 18.03 -3.34
CA TYR A 46 5.58 17.44 -4.28
C TYR A 46 4.90 16.83 -5.51
N TYR A 47 3.58 16.69 -5.50
CA TYR A 47 2.82 16.07 -6.58
C TYR A 47 1.97 17.12 -7.30
N SER A 48 1.95 17.03 -8.64
CA SER A 48 1.11 17.91 -9.46
C SER A 48 -0.35 17.46 -9.39
N LEU A 49 -1.25 18.38 -9.01
CA LEU A 49 -2.70 18.15 -8.97
C LEU A 49 -3.32 18.04 -10.37
N THR A 50 -2.80 18.76 -11.36
CA THR A 50 -3.51 19.01 -12.62
C THR A 50 -2.76 18.58 -13.88
N SER A 51 -1.47 18.26 -13.80
CA SER A 51 -0.64 18.04 -14.99
C SER A 51 0.17 16.76 -14.93
N GLY A 52 0.49 16.23 -16.12
CA GLY A 52 1.36 15.07 -16.30
C GLY A 52 0.65 13.72 -16.16
N ARG A 53 1.44 12.64 -16.24
CA ARG A 53 0.93 11.27 -16.02
C ARG A 53 0.47 11.09 -14.57
N ASN A 54 -0.49 10.21 -14.36
CA ASN A 54 -0.86 9.77 -13.02
C ASN A 54 0.34 9.06 -12.41
N SER A 55 0.75 9.55 -11.25
CA SER A 55 1.82 8.92 -10.47
C SER A 55 1.23 7.77 -9.65
N LEU A 56 2.06 6.80 -9.26
CA LEU A 56 1.64 5.81 -8.27
C LEU A 56 1.25 6.52 -6.97
N ASP A 57 0.21 6.02 -6.31
CA ASP A 57 -0.27 6.56 -5.03
C ASP A 57 0.89 6.63 -4.02
N PRO A 58 1.14 7.80 -3.39
CA PRO A 58 2.21 7.96 -2.41
C PRO A 58 2.08 6.98 -1.24
N VAL A 59 0.87 6.68 -0.75
CA VAL A 59 0.66 5.70 0.34
C VAL A 59 1.16 4.32 -0.10
N VAL A 60 0.86 3.90 -1.33
CA VAL A 60 1.33 2.60 -1.86
C VAL A 60 2.85 2.58 -1.98
N LEU A 61 3.46 3.67 -2.46
CA LEU A 61 4.92 3.80 -2.54
C LEU A 61 5.57 3.64 -1.17
N PHE A 62 5.07 4.32 -0.14
CA PHE A 62 5.60 4.23 1.22
C PHE A 62 5.32 2.88 1.87
N LYS A 63 4.15 2.26 1.63
CA LYS A 63 3.87 0.88 2.06
C LYS A 63 4.91 -0.10 1.50
N LEU A 64 5.34 0.05 0.25
CA LEU A 64 6.41 -0.79 -0.32
C LEU A 64 7.76 -0.56 0.37
N VAL A 65 8.09 0.67 0.76
CA VAL A 65 9.31 0.99 1.51
C VAL A 65 9.26 0.36 2.90
N PHE A 66 8.14 0.50 3.62
CA PHE A 66 7.94 -0.13 4.92
C PHE A 66 8.01 -1.66 4.81
N LEU A 67 7.39 -2.25 3.79
CA LEU A 67 7.45 -3.68 3.54
C LEU A 67 8.89 -4.15 3.36
N LYS A 68 9.67 -3.42 2.56
CA LYS A 68 11.09 -3.70 2.36
C LYS A 68 11.86 -3.66 3.70
N ASP A 69 11.63 -2.64 4.51
CA ASP A 69 12.32 -2.47 5.80
C ASP A 69 11.89 -3.52 6.84
N PHE A 70 10.60 -3.81 6.97
CA PHE A 70 10.07 -4.83 7.90
C PHE A 70 10.59 -6.23 7.63
N TYR A 71 10.71 -6.61 6.35
CA TYR A 71 11.23 -7.92 5.95
C TYR A 71 12.75 -7.92 5.72
N GLY A 72 13.45 -6.80 5.96
CA GLY A 72 14.89 -6.70 5.81
C GLY A 72 15.39 -6.95 4.37
N ILE A 73 14.59 -6.61 3.36
CA ILE A 73 14.93 -6.86 1.95
C ILE A 73 15.87 -5.75 1.46
N LYS A 74 16.95 -6.12 0.76
CA LYS A 74 17.98 -5.16 0.37
C LYS A 74 17.60 -4.29 -0.83
N SER A 75 16.62 -4.72 -1.62
CA SER A 75 16.24 -4.08 -2.89
C SER A 75 14.74 -3.92 -3.03
N MET A 76 14.31 -2.77 -3.54
CA MET A 76 12.91 -2.53 -3.91
C MET A 76 12.44 -3.50 -5.00
N ARG A 77 13.29 -3.80 -5.99
CA ARG A 77 12.95 -4.76 -7.06
C ARG A 77 12.74 -6.16 -6.50
N GLU A 78 13.62 -6.57 -5.59
CA GLU A 78 13.49 -7.87 -4.91
C GLU A 78 12.22 -7.94 -4.04
N THR A 79 11.87 -6.83 -3.38
CA THR A 79 10.64 -6.72 -2.59
C THR A 79 9.40 -6.97 -3.44
N ILE A 80 9.33 -6.38 -4.63
CA ILE A 80 8.24 -6.60 -5.58
C ILE A 80 8.22 -8.06 -6.04
N ILE A 81 9.37 -8.64 -6.39
CA ILE A 81 9.44 -10.04 -6.86
C ILE A 81 9.00 -11.02 -5.77
N LYS A 82 9.49 -10.85 -4.53
CA LYS A 82 9.16 -11.74 -3.40
C LYS A 82 7.71 -11.64 -2.94
N ASN A 83 7.09 -10.47 -3.08
CA ASN A 83 5.72 -10.22 -2.66
C ASN A 83 4.71 -10.26 -3.82
N ARG A 84 5.15 -10.57 -5.04
CA ARG A 84 4.27 -10.67 -6.22
C ARG A 84 3.15 -11.71 -6.06
N ASN A 85 3.43 -12.79 -5.33
CA ASN A 85 2.51 -13.91 -5.11
C ASN A 85 2.12 -14.07 -3.63
N ARG A 86 2.50 -13.13 -2.75
CA ARG A 86 2.01 -13.09 -1.37
C ARG A 86 0.84 -12.11 -1.32
N CYS A 87 -0.29 -12.52 -0.76
CA CYS A 87 -1.34 -11.57 -0.38
C CYS A 87 -0.76 -10.63 0.70
N CYS A 88 -0.28 -9.47 0.28
CA CYS A 88 0.12 -8.39 1.16
C CYS A 88 -0.99 -7.33 1.14
N ILE A 89 -1.43 -6.95 2.34
CA ILE A 89 -2.52 -5.99 2.63
C ILE A 89 -2.14 -4.57 2.19
#